data_AF-A0A534B6T7-F1
#
_entry.id   AF-A0A534B6T7-F1
#
_cell.length_a   1.000
_cell.length_b   1.000
_cell.length_c   1.000
_cell.angle_alpha   90.00
_cell.angle_beta   90.00
_cell.angle_gamma   90.00
#
_symmetry.space_group_name_H-M   'P 1'
#
loop_
_entity.id
_entity.type
_entity.pdbx_description
1 polymer ?
#
loop_
_entity_poly.entity_id
_entity_poly.type
_entity_poly.pdbx_seq_one_letter_code
_entity_poly.pdbx_strand_id
1 'polypeptide(L)'
;APLRTDLPVLLLSGTDDPVTPPEYAEQAGRGFTHSLQVVLHGFGHGQLAAPCVDRVMAAFVERASVSGLDISCVRNARPMPFFTSLNGPSP
;
A
#
# COMPACT_ATOMS: atom_id res chain seq x y z
N ALA A 1 -9.90 16.80 -18.72
CA ALA A 1 -8.43 16.79 -18.47
C ALA A 1 -8.12 15.81 -17.34
N PRO A 2 -6.90 15.24 -17.24
CA PRO A 2 -6.50 14.41 -16.10
C PRO A 2 -6.59 15.18 -14.78
N LEU A 3 -6.90 14.48 -13.68
CA LEU A 3 -6.98 15.08 -12.34
C LEU A 3 -5.63 15.71 -11.93
N ARG A 4 -5.68 16.93 -11.38
CA ARG A 4 -4.54 17.64 -10.79
C ARG A 4 -4.97 18.22 -9.45
N THR A 5 -4.21 17.94 -8.40
CA THR A 5 -4.49 18.47 -7.05
C THR A 5 -3.21 18.52 -6.21
N ASP A 6 -3.20 19.45 -5.28
CA ASP A 6 -2.20 19.64 -4.23
C ASP A 6 -2.59 18.93 -2.91
N LEU A 7 -3.72 18.22 -2.86
CA LEU A 7 -4.07 17.43 -1.69
C LEU A 7 -3.05 16.29 -1.48
N PRO A 8 -2.71 15.96 -0.22
CA PRO A 8 -1.89 14.80 0.10
C PRO A 8 -2.58 13.49 -0.33
N VAL A 9 -1.84 12.59 -0.97
CA VAL A 9 -2.35 11.29 -1.44
C VAL A 9 -1.44 10.16 -1.04
N LEU A 10 -1.97 9.19 -0.28
CA LEU A 10 -1.31 7.92 0.02
C LEU A 10 -1.78 6.86 -0.99
N LEU A 11 -0.85 6.31 -1.77
CA LEU A 11 -1.11 5.25 -2.75
C LEU A 11 -0.54 3.93 -2.22
N LEU A 12 -1.38 2.90 -2.13
CA LEU A 12 -1.01 1.58 -1.59
C LEU A 12 -1.20 0.52 -2.68
N SER A 13 -0.17 -0.27 -2.95
CA SER A 13 -0.22 -1.34 -3.95
C SER A 13 0.52 -2.59 -3.46
N GLY A 14 0.09 -3.76 -3.92
CA GLY A 14 0.82 -5.01 -3.76
C GLY A 14 1.50 -5.40 -5.08
N THR A 15 2.68 -6.00 -5.06
CA THR A 15 3.37 -6.41 -6.31
C THR A 15 2.68 -7.55 -7.04
N ASP A 16 1.86 -8.32 -6.32
CA ASP A 16 1.18 -9.50 -6.85
C ASP A 16 -0.33 -9.22 -7.03
N ASP A 17 -0.73 -7.93 -7.00
CA ASP A 17 -2.11 -7.48 -7.24
C ASP A 17 -2.46 -7.59 -8.73
N PRO A 18 -3.38 -8.49 -9.13
CA PRO A 18 -3.74 -8.66 -10.53
C PRO A 18 -4.78 -7.62 -11.03
N VAL A 19 -5.35 -6.82 -10.13
CA VAL A 19 -6.45 -5.88 -10.42
C VAL A 19 -5.92 -4.45 -10.52
N THR A 20 -5.09 -4.04 -9.56
CA THR A 20 -4.52 -2.69 -9.44
C THR A 20 -3.02 -2.73 -9.12
N PRO A 21 -2.18 -3.17 -10.06
CA PRO A 21 -0.75 -3.33 -9.83
C PRO A 21 -0.03 -1.98 -9.63
N PRO A 22 1.21 -1.97 -9.12
CA PRO A 22 1.92 -0.74 -8.73
C PRO A 22 2.07 0.30 -9.84
N GLU A 23 2.15 -0.11 -11.10
CA GLU A 23 2.29 0.78 -12.25
C GLU A 23 1.08 1.71 -12.40
N TYR A 24 -0.11 1.28 -11.96
CA TYR A 24 -1.31 2.12 -11.99
C TYR A 24 -1.22 3.24 -10.95
N ALA A 25 -0.66 2.94 -9.78
CA ALA A 25 -0.38 3.95 -8.76
C ALA A 25 0.70 4.93 -9.22
N GLU A 26 1.76 4.46 -9.92
CA GLU A 26 2.75 5.35 -10.54
C GLU A 26 2.10 6.30 -11.57
N GLN A 27 1.20 5.76 -12.40
CA GLN A 27 0.48 6.56 -13.39
C GLN A 27 -0.45 7.58 -12.74
N ALA A 28 -1.22 7.18 -11.71
CA ALA A 28 -2.10 8.05 -10.95
C ALA A 28 -1.31 9.14 -10.20
N GLY A 29 -0.16 8.77 -9.61
CA GLY A 29 0.74 9.64 -8.85
C GLY A 29 1.18 10.88 -9.62
N ARG A 30 1.26 10.81 -10.95
CA ARG A 30 1.57 11.97 -11.82
C ARG A 30 0.58 13.12 -11.66
N GLY A 31 -0.64 12.83 -11.20
CA GLY A 31 -1.72 13.79 -10.90
C GLY A 31 -1.49 14.65 -9.65
N PHE A 32 -0.59 14.25 -8.75
CA PHE A 32 -0.57 14.73 -7.38
C PHE A 32 0.78 15.33 -7.02
N THR A 33 0.77 16.56 -6.51
CA THR A 33 2.01 17.25 -6.08
C THR A 33 2.58 16.65 -4.79
N HIS A 34 1.70 16.09 -3.93
CA HIS A 34 2.06 15.50 -2.64
C HIS A 34 1.58 14.06 -2.56
N SER A 35 2.27 13.15 -3.25
CA SER A 35 1.99 11.72 -3.19
C SER A 35 3.10 10.91 -2.53
N LEU A 36 2.70 9.87 -1.80
CA LEU A 36 3.59 8.82 -1.33
C LEU A 36 3.03 7.48 -1.80
N GLN A 37 3.82 6.77 -2.59
CA GLN A 37 3.51 5.41 -3.02
C GLN A 37 4.20 4.41 -2.09
N VAL A 38 3.42 3.49 -1.53
CA VAL A 38 3.91 2.39 -0.70
C VAL A 38 3.57 1.09 -1.41
N VAL A 39 4.61 0.34 -1.77
CA VAL A 39 4.50 -0.94 -2.47
C VAL A 39 4.82 -2.07 -1.50
N LEU A 40 3.87 -2.99 -1.33
CA LEU A 40 4.01 -4.17 -0.48
C LEU A 40 4.39 -5.38 -1.35
N HIS A 41 5.61 -5.87 -1.16
CA HIS A 41 6.14 -6.99 -1.95
C HIS A 41 5.46 -8.32 -1.57
N GLY A 42 4.99 -9.06 -2.56
CA GLY A 42 4.29 -10.34 -2.43
C GLY A 42 2.81 -10.23 -2.03
N PHE A 43 2.29 -9.02 -1.84
CA PHE A 43 0.88 -8.82 -1.50
C PHE A 43 0.02 -8.74 -2.77
N GLY A 44 -1.17 -9.34 -2.71
CA GLY A 44 -2.19 -9.26 -3.74
C GLY A 44 -3.06 -8.00 -3.62
N HIS A 45 -4.31 -8.09 -4.10
CA HIS A 45 -5.24 -6.96 -4.08
C HIS A 45 -5.69 -6.57 -2.66
N GLY A 46 -5.64 -5.27 -2.37
CA GLY A 46 -6.08 -4.67 -1.11
C GLY A 46 -5.03 -4.73 0.01
N GLN A 47 -4.55 -3.57 0.45
CA GLN A 47 -3.47 -3.46 1.45
C GLN A 47 -3.96 -3.17 2.87
N LEU A 48 -5.24 -2.87 3.06
CA LEU A 48 -5.80 -2.46 4.35
C LEU A 48 -5.56 -3.50 5.46
N ALA A 49 -5.63 -4.79 5.12
CA ALA A 49 -5.42 -5.89 6.06
C ALA A 49 -3.96 -6.33 6.17
N ALA A 50 -3.05 -5.74 5.40
CA ALA A 50 -1.64 -6.08 5.48
C ALA A 50 -1.07 -5.57 6.82
N PRO A 51 -0.09 -6.31 7.41
CA PRO A 51 0.50 -5.91 8.68
C PRO A 51 0.96 -4.45 8.65
N CYS A 52 0.61 -3.70 9.69
CA CYS A 52 0.95 -2.30 9.94
C CYS A 52 0.33 -1.22 9.04
N VAL A 53 -0.29 -1.59 7.91
CA VAL A 53 -0.86 -0.61 6.98
C VAL A 53 -2.00 0.18 7.62
N ASP A 54 -2.77 -0.45 8.50
CA ASP A 54 -3.77 0.17 9.37
C ASP A 54 -3.23 1.39 10.13
N ARG A 55 -2.05 1.27 10.75
CA ARG A 55 -1.39 2.36 11.49
C ARG A 55 -0.86 3.45 10.57
N VAL A 56 -0.31 3.08 9.41
CA VAL A 56 0.14 4.05 8.39
C VAL A 56 -1.04 4.89 7.89
N MET A 57 -2.16 4.25 7.58
CA MET A 57 -3.39 4.92 7.14
C MET A 57 -3.97 5.82 8.23
N ALA A 58 -4.03 5.35 9.48
CA ALA A 58 -4.48 6.17 10.60
C ALA A 58 -3.61 7.43 10.77
N ALA A 59 -2.29 7.28 10.74
CA ALA A 59 -1.35 8.40 10.84
C ALA A 59 -1.47 9.38 9.65
N PHE A 60 -1.72 8.88 8.44
CA PHE A 60 -1.95 9.72 7.26
C PHE A 60 -3.21 10.57 7.42
N VAL A 61 -4.32 9.96 7.85
CA VAL A 61 -5.60 10.66 8.07
C VAL A 61 -5.47 11.69 9.18
N GLU A 62 -4.86 11.34 10.32
CA GLU A 62 -4.67 12.24 11.46
C GLU A 62 -3.79 13.44 11.10
N ARG A 63 -2.72 13.22 10.33
CA ARG A 63 -1.78 14.28 9.96
C ARG A 63 -2.22 15.10 8.77
N ALA A 64 -3.13 14.56 7.95
CA ALA A 64 -3.46 15.08 6.63
C ALA A 64 -2.19 15.44 5.82
N SER A 65 -1.18 14.57 5.84
CA SER A 65 0.09 14.79 5.15
C SER A 65 0.82 13.45 4.93
N VAL A 66 1.53 13.36 3.80
CA VAL A 66 2.43 12.23 3.51
C VAL A 66 3.86 12.47 4.02
N SER A 67 4.21 13.73 4.30
CA SER A 67 5.55 14.09 4.76
C SER A 67 5.79 13.56 6.17
N GLY A 68 6.89 12.83 6.37
CA GLY A 68 7.26 12.27 7.66
C GLY A 68 6.38 11.09 8.13
N LEU A 69 5.59 10.49 7.24
CA LEU A 69 4.95 9.21 7.54
C LEU A 69 5.99 8.11 7.72
N ASP A 70 5.91 7.40 8.85
CA ASP A 70 6.75 6.25 9.10
C ASP A 70 6.13 5.00 8.45
N ILE A 71 6.74 4.57 7.35
CA ILE A 71 6.39 3.35 6.62
C ILE A 71 7.41 2.22 6.85
N SER A 72 8.30 2.37 7.84
CA SER A 72 9.41 1.43 8.07
C SER A 72 8.95 -0.01 8.32
N CYS A 73 7.77 -0.17 8.91
CA CYS A 73 7.16 -1.47 9.20
C CYS A 73 6.84 -2.29 7.94
N VAL A 74 6.59 -1.64 6.80
CA VAL A 74 6.25 -2.30 5.53
C VAL A 74 7.38 -3.20 5.03
N ARG A 75 8.63 -2.87 5.34
CA ARG A 75 9.80 -3.71 4.96
C ARG A 75 9.73 -5.13 5.54
N ASN A 76 9.09 -5.27 6.69
CA ASN A 76 8.94 -6.54 7.39
C ASN A 76 7.59 -7.21 7.12
N ALA A 77 6.67 -6.53 6.43
CA ALA A 77 5.39 -7.12 6.06
C ALA A 77 5.62 -8.29 5.11
N ARG A 78 4.94 -9.41 5.37
CA ARG A 78 4.92 -10.59 4.50
C ARG A 78 3.47 -11.03 4.31
N PRO A 79 3.08 -11.46 3.10
CA PRO A 79 1.75 -12.02 2.88
C PRO A 79 1.60 -13.31 3.71
N MET A 80 0.36 -13.67 4.03
CA MET A 80 0.12 -15.00 4.59
C MET A 80 0.53 -16.07 3.57
N PRO A 81 1.27 -17.11 3.98
CA PRO A 81 1.59 -18.19 3.08
C PRO A 81 0.33 -18.90 2.61
N PHE A 82 0.45 -19.58 1.47
CA PHE A 82 -0.66 -20.38 0.94
C PHE A 82 -0.98 -21.57 1.85
N PHE A 83 -2.25 -21.92 1.91
CA PHE A 83 -2.69 -23.18 2.50
C PHE A 83 -2.22 -24.32 1.59
N THR A 84 -1.37 -25.19 2.11
CA THR A 84 -0.92 -26.41 1.42
C THR A 84 -1.63 -27.66 1.93
N SER A 85 -2.42 -27.53 3.02
CA SER A 85 -3.28 -28.56 3.59
C SER A 85 -4.46 -27.93 4.35
N LEU A 86 -5.41 -28.76 4.82
CA LEU A 86 -6.50 -28.31 5.70
C LEU A 86 -6.00 -27.73 7.04
N ASN A 87 -4.78 -28.06 7.44
CA ASN A 87 -4.17 -27.57 8.69
C ASN A 87 -3.46 -26.21 8.52
N GLY A 88 -3.45 -25.65 7.29
CA GLY A 88 -2.78 -24.38 7.00
C GLY A 88 -1.52 -24.52 6.16
N PRO A 89 -0.69 -23.46 6.13
CA PRO A 89 0.62 -23.48 5.51
C PRO A 89 1.55 -24.57 6.06
N SER A 90 2.57 -24.90 5.28
CA SER A 90 3.69 -25.72 5.77
C SER A 90 4.42 -25.02 6.93
N PRO A 91 4.87 -25.76 7.97
CA PRO A 91 5.64 -25.21 9.09
C PRO A 91 6.92 -24.50 8.67
#